data_AF-A0A8H2Y0B3-F1
#
_entry.id   AF-A0A8H2Y0B3-F1
#
_cell.length_a   1.000
_cell.length_b   1.000
_cell.length_c   1.000
_cell.angle_alpha   90.00
_cell.angle_beta   90.00
_cell.angle_gamma   90.00
#
_symmetry.space_group_name_H-M   'P 1'
#
loop_
_entity.id
_entity.type
_entity.pdbx_description
1 polymer ?
#
loop_
_entity_poly.entity_id
_entity_poly.type
_entity_poly.pdbx_seq_one_letter_code
_entity_poly.pdbx_strand_id
1 'polypeptide(L)'
;MISAYPKQGTHVASAPRSKTSPSLPIKKRCNILVKEVDGNGTVFGFVSAAWNRYAEYGPVEPSQNGSLEVSFSYSTDSLIQLDLLATNGPSARYPFVGGTSGFASTSYNLSSGSYNYVYITGTTQTPPGSPPVEDDNNSFGDAIGIPGAAESAIWTYDPVTNDLSPQWVNVDGSTLANYLIYANDFNNAFIVTGDPVTFRETFGAPYPRIAFTCVAPNDTQGPL
;
A
#
# COMPACT_ATOMS: atom_id res chain seq x y z
N MET A 1 -6.69 -37.10 74.71
CA MET A 1 -6.08 -36.00 73.94
C MET A 1 -6.55 -36.13 72.51
N ILE A 2 -7.42 -35.22 72.05
CA ILE A 2 -7.97 -35.24 70.68
C ILE A 2 -7.12 -34.28 69.86
N SER A 3 -6.32 -34.82 68.93
CA SER A 3 -5.46 -34.04 68.04
C SER A 3 -6.27 -33.54 66.85
N ALA A 4 -6.39 -32.21 66.71
CA ALA A 4 -7.05 -31.56 65.59
C ALA A 4 -6.02 -31.24 64.49
N TYR A 5 -6.24 -31.78 63.29
CA TYR A 5 -5.44 -31.43 62.11
C TYR A 5 -5.99 -30.14 61.46
N PRO A 6 -5.15 -29.15 61.14
CA PRO A 6 -5.56 -27.98 60.36
C PRO A 6 -5.77 -28.36 58.89
N LYS A 7 -6.95 -28.06 58.35
CA LYS A 7 -7.23 -28.17 56.91
C LYS A 7 -6.54 -27.00 56.18
N GLN A 8 -5.53 -27.33 55.39
CA GLN A 8 -4.82 -26.39 54.52
C GLN A 8 -5.69 -26.10 53.28
N GLY A 9 -6.16 -24.87 53.14
CA GLY A 9 -6.96 -24.43 51.99
C GLY A 9 -6.10 -24.31 50.73
N THR A 10 -6.56 -24.91 49.63
CA THR A 10 -5.90 -24.85 48.33
C THR A 10 -6.11 -23.47 47.70
N HIS A 11 -5.03 -22.80 47.32
CA HIS A 11 -5.08 -21.53 46.58
C HIS A 11 -5.71 -21.77 45.21
N VAL A 12 -6.89 -21.20 44.95
CA VAL A 12 -7.54 -21.28 43.64
C VAL A 12 -6.82 -20.28 42.72
N ALA A 13 -6.14 -20.77 41.69
CA ALA A 13 -5.57 -19.93 40.65
C ALA A 13 -6.70 -19.28 39.85
N SER A 14 -6.73 -17.95 39.81
CA SER A 14 -7.67 -17.19 38.99
C SER A 14 -7.51 -17.55 37.52
N ALA A 15 -8.63 -17.87 36.86
CA ALA A 15 -8.63 -18.17 35.43
C ALA A 15 -8.08 -16.98 34.62
N PRO A 16 -7.26 -17.23 33.57
CA PRO A 16 -6.75 -16.18 32.71
C PRO A 16 -7.92 -15.40 32.08
N ARG A 17 -7.87 -14.07 32.20
CA ARG A 17 -8.89 -13.17 31.67
C ARG A 17 -9.02 -13.38 30.16
N SER A 18 -10.25 -13.59 29.68
CA SER A 18 -10.54 -13.69 28.24
C SER A 18 -9.92 -12.50 27.51
N LYS A 19 -9.13 -12.77 26.47
CA LYS A 19 -8.62 -11.72 25.57
C LYS A 19 -9.82 -10.97 24.99
N THR A 20 -9.72 -9.65 24.92
CA THR A 20 -10.71 -8.79 24.27
C THR A 20 -10.85 -9.24 22.81
N SER A 21 -12.09 -9.40 22.33
CA SER A 21 -12.33 -9.76 20.93
C SER A 21 -11.84 -8.64 20.00
N PRO A 22 -11.26 -8.95 18.83
CA PRO A 22 -10.85 -7.93 17.86
C PRO A 22 -12.05 -7.06 17.45
N SER A 23 -11.83 -5.76 17.25
CA SER A 23 -12.84 -4.89 16.64
C SER A 23 -13.19 -5.34 15.22
N LEU A 24 -14.43 -5.08 14.80
CA LEU A 24 -14.86 -5.33 13.43
C LEU A 24 -14.10 -4.40 12.46
N PRO A 25 -13.62 -4.92 11.31
CA PRO A 25 -12.99 -4.07 10.30
C PRO A 25 -13.93 -2.98 9.79
N ILE A 26 -13.40 -1.77 9.65
CA ILE A 26 -14.08 -0.59 9.11
C ILE A 26 -13.84 -0.56 7.60
N LYS A 27 -14.93 -0.50 6.82
CA LYS A 27 -14.86 -0.35 5.36
C LYS A 27 -14.65 1.12 4.98
N LYS A 28 -13.74 1.38 4.05
CA LYS A 28 -13.45 2.70 3.52
C LYS A 28 -13.51 2.67 1.98
N ARG A 29 -13.98 3.78 1.41
CA ARG A 29 -13.87 4.11 -0.02
C ARG A 29 -13.28 5.51 -0.15
N CYS A 30 -12.45 5.73 -1.16
CA CYS A 30 -11.90 7.05 -1.46
C CYS A 30 -11.29 7.15 -2.85
N ASN A 31 -11.13 8.39 -3.31
CA ASN A 31 -10.16 8.74 -4.33
C ASN A 31 -8.81 9.06 -3.67
N ILE A 32 -7.72 8.87 -4.42
CA ILE A 32 -6.36 9.05 -3.89
C ILE A 32 -5.82 10.39 -4.35
N LEU A 33 -5.63 11.33 -3.43
CA LEU A 33 -5.01 12.63 -3.67
C LEU A 33 -3.49 12.53 -3.56
N VAL A 34 -2.77 13.16 -4.49
CA VAL A 34 -1.31 13.14 -4.60
C VAL A 34 -0.73 14.50 -4.22
N LYS A 35 0.15 14.53 -3.23
CA LYS A 35 0.78 15.75 -2.72
C LYS A 35 2.29 15.60 -2.59
N GLU A 36 3.04 16.65 -2.89
CA GLU A 36 4.46 16.72 -2.60
C GLU A 36 4.74 16.75 -1.10
N VAL A 37 5.75 16.01 -0.64
CA VAL A 37 6.13 15.93 0.79
C VAL A 37 7.28 16.89 1.14
N ASP A 38 8.28 17.01 0.27
CA ASP A 38 9.52 17.74 0.58
C ASP A 38 9.45 19.25 0.30
N GLY A 39 8.40 19.69 -0.40
CA GLY A 39 8.18 21.07 -0.81
C GLY A 39 7.08 21.74 0.00
N ASN A 40 6.31 22.60 -0.67
CA ASN A 40 5.25 23.41 -0.05
C ASN A 40 3.91 22.65 0.07
N GLY A 41 3.91 21.32 -0.02
CA GLY A 41 2.68 20.53 -0.07
C GLY A 41 1.93 20.67 -1.41
N THR A 42 2.65 20.91 -2.50
CA THR A 42 2.09 21.05 -3.85
C THR A 42 1.14 19.90 -4.16
N VAL A 43 -0.10 20.21 -4.54
CA VAL A 43 -1.08 19.19 -4.94
C VAL A 43 -0.90 18.92 -6.43
N PHE A 44 -0.62 17.67 -6.79
CA PHE A 44 -0.50 17.25 -8.19
C PHE A 44 -1.84 16.88 -8.81
N GLY A 45 -2.80 16.44 -8.01
CA GLY A 45 -4.11 15.97 -8.45
C GLY A 45 -4.49 14.66 -7.78
N PHE A 46 -5.44 13.94 -8.35
CA PHE A 46 -5.85 12.62 -7.90
C PHE A 46 -5.27 11.54 -8.82
N VAL A 47 -4.95 10.36 -8.31
CA VAL A 47 -4.51 9.22 -9.15
C VAL A 47 -5.57 8.96 -10.22
N SER A 48 -5.18 8.91 -11.50
CA SER A 48 -6.12 8.59 -12.59
C SER A 48 -6.55 7.14 -12.52
N ALA A 49 -7.80 6.87 -12.90
CA ALA A 49 -8.29 5.51 -13.05
C ALA A 49 -7.61 4.79 -14.24
N ALA A 50 -7.05 5.53 -15.19
CA ALA A 50 -6.32 4.98 -16.33
C ALA A 50 -4.84 4.74 -15.99
N TRP A 51 -4.29 3.67 -16.57
CA TRP A 51 -2.85 3.45 -16.56
C TRP A 51 -2.13 4.27 -17.64
N ASN A 52 -0.82 4.44 -17.47
CA ASN A 52 0.05 4.90 -18.56
C ASN A 52 0.20 3.82 -19.66
N ARG A 53 1.03 4.09 -20.68
CA ARG A 53 1.26 3.16 -21.79
C ARG A 53 1.94 1.83 -21.41
N TYR A 54 2.47 1.74 -20.19
CA TYR A 54 3.13 0.56 -19.63
C TYR A 54 2.24 -0.16 -18.60
N ALA A 55 0.96 0.21 -18.52
CA ALA A 55 0.00 -0.34 -17.56
C ALA A 55 0.35 -0.07 -16.09
N GLU A 56 0.99 1.08 -15.81
CA GLU A 56 1.32 1.54 -14.47
C GLU A 56 0.37 2.68 -14.04
N TYR A 57 0.10 2.80 -12.74
CA TYR A 57 -0.53 4.00 -12.19
C TYR A 57 0.52 5.12 -12.09
N GLY A 58 0.10 6.33 -12.44
CA GLY A 58 1.00 7.48 -12.52
C GLY A 58 0.34 8.75 -13.04
N PRO A 59 -0.49 8.68 -14.09
CA PRO A 59 -1.28 9.83 -14.51
C PRO A 59 -2.15 10.36 -13.38
N VAL A 60 -2.34 11.69 -13.36
CA VAL A 60 -3.17 12.38 -12.37
C VAL A 60 -4.32 13.13 -13.03
N GLU A 61 -5.45 13.18 -12.35
CA GLU A 61 -6.63 13.96 -12.69
C GLU A 61 -6.69 15.24 -11.84
N PRO A 62 -7.13 16.38 -12.39
CA PRO A 62 -7.23 17.64 -11.63
C PRO A 62 -8.36 17.62 -10.59
N SER A 63 -9.25 16.63 -10.62
CA SER A 63 -10.40 16.51 -9.72
C SER A 63 -10.74 15.05 -9.42
N GLN A 64 -11.68 14.81 -8.50
CA GLN A 64 -12.18 13.46 -8.22
C GLN A 64 -13.00 12.86 -9.37
N ASN A 65 -13.50 13.68 -10.29
CA ASN A 65 -14.25 13.18 -11.43
C ASN A 65 -13.28 12.50 -12.42
N GLY A 66 -13.47 11.20 -12.66
CA GLY A 66 -12.60 10.39 -13.51
C GLY A 66 -11.35 9.84 -12.81
N SER A 67 -11.12 10.16 -11.54
CA SER A 67 -9.99 9.63 -10.79
C SER A 67 -10.25 8.22 -10.26
N LEU A 68 -9.16 7.52 -9.93
CA LEU A 68 -9.20 6.19 -9.35
C LEU A 68 -9.94 6.22 -8.02
N GLU A 69 -10.88 5.30 -7.87
CA GLU A 69 -11.56 5.02 -6.62
C GLU A 69 -11.10 3.66 -6.10
N VAL A 70 -10.74 3.62 -4.82
CA VAL A 70 -10.35 2.39 -4.14
C VAL A 70 -11.27 2.09 -2.97
N SER A 71 -11.41 0.81 -2.67
CA SER A 71 -12.11 0.31 -1.48
C SER A 71 -11.22 -0.64 -0.69
N PHE A 72 -11.29 -0.56 0.64
CA PHE A 72 -10.51 -1.41 1.54
C PHE A 72 -11.18 -1.51 2.90
N SER A 73 -10.68 -2.42 3.75
CA SER A 73 -11.11 -2.56 5.14
C SER A 73 -9.91 -2.47 6.06
N TYR A 74 -9.99 -1.71 7.14
CA TYR A 74 -8.91 -1.57 8.13
C TYR A 74 -9.43 -1.79 9.55
N SER A 75 -8.54 -2.12 10.49
CA SER A 75 -8.86 -2.19 11.92
C SER A 75 -8.01 -1.16 12.66
N THR A 76 -8.59 -0.51 13.67
CA THR A 76 -7.83 0.39 14.55
C THR A 76 -6.93 -0.36 15.53
N ASP A 77 -7.16 -1.66 15.72
CA ASP A 77 -6.42 -2.50 16.67
C ASP A 77 -5.27 -3.27 16.01
N SER A 78 -5.12 -3.17 14.68
CA SER A 78 -4.13 -3.93 13.91
C SER A 78 -3.66 -3.16 12.68
N LEU A 79 -2.35 -2.89 12.63
CA LEU A 79 -1.67 -2.26 11.49
C LEU A 79 -1.20 -3.32 10.48
N ILE A 80 -2.13 -4.13 9.98
CA ILE A 80 -1.84 -5.06 8.88
C ILE A 80 -1.77 -4.30 7.55
N GLN A 81 -0.93 -4.78 6.64
CA GLN A 81 -1.00 -4.32 5.27
C GLN A 81 -2.35 -4.68 4.63
N LEU A 82 -2.78 -3.82 3.73
CA LEU A 82 -4.12 -3.78 3.16
C LEU A 82 -4.03 -3.94 1.65
N ASP A 83 -5.01 -4.65 1.09
CA ASP A 83 -5.33 -4.58 -0.32
C ASP A 83 -6.20 -3.35 -0.59
N LEU A 84 -5.83 -2.59 -1.61
CA LEU A 84 -6.68 -1.54 -2.18
C LEU A 84 -7.36 -2.08 -3.44
N LEU A 85 -8.66 -2.36 -3.37
CA LEU A 85 -9.43 -2.79 -4.53
C LEU A 85 -9.84 -1.57 -5.36
N ALA A 86 -9.33 -1.46 -6.59
CA ALA A 86 -9.72 -0.45 -7.56
C ALA A 86 -11.14 -0.73 -8.08
N THR A 87 -12.13 0.08 -7.69
CA THR A 87 -13.55 -0.14 -8.04
C THR A 87 -13.89 0.31 -9.44
N ASN A 88 -13.09 1.20 -10.01
CA ASN A 88 -13.19 1.72 -11.38
C ASN A 88 -11.88 1.58 -12.18
N GLY A 89 -11.00 0.65 -11.79
CA GLY A 89 -9.71 0.44 -12.45
C GLY A 89 -9.84 -0.18 -13.86
N PRO A 90 -8.76 -0.17 -14.67
CA PRO A 90 -8.83 -0.53 -16.10
C PRO A 90 -9.10 -2.01 -16.39
N SER A 91 -8.86 -2.88 -15.42
CA SER A 91 -8.85 -4.32 -15.63
C SER A 91 -9.42 -5.08 -14.44
N ALA A 92 -10.41 -5.92 -14.70
CA ALA A 92 -10.92 -6.88 -13.72
C ALA A 92 -9.92 -8.03 -13.45
N ARG A 93 -8.94 -8.26 -14.34
CA ARG A 93 -7.88 -9.26 -14.14
C ARG A 93 -6.86 -8.81 -13.09
N TYR A 94 -6.64 -7.50 -12.98
CA TYR A 94 -5.67 -6.89 -12.06
C TYR A 94 -6.34 -5.84 -11.16
N PRO A 95 -7.28 -6.26 -10.30
CA PRO A 95 -8.19 -5.34 -9.64
C PRO A 95 -7.58 -4.66 -8.40
N PHE A 96 -6.42 -5.10 -7.92
CA PHE A 96 -5.77 -4.52 -6.75
C PHE A 96 -4.73 -3.49 -7.16
N VAL A 97 -4.71 -2.35 -6.49
CA VAL A 97 -3.60 -1.39 -6.59
C VAL A 97 -2.46 -1.95 -5.77
N GLY A 98 -1.38 -2.38 -6.41
CA GLY A 98 -0.25 -3.04 -5.78
C GLY A 98 1.08 -2.53 -6.32
N GLY A 99 2.14 -3.25 -5.98
CA GLY A 99 3.49 -3.00 -6.44
C GLY A 99 3.99 -4.09 -7.38
N THR A 100 4.73 -3.72 -8.42
CA THR A 100 5.52 -4.64 -9.27
C THR A 100 6.97 -4.19 -9.31
N SER A 101 7.92 -5.12 -9.22
CA SER A 101 9.35 -4.82 -9.31
C SER A 101 9.70 -3.97 -10.54
N GLY A 102 10.46 -2.91 -10.33
CA GLY A 102 10.87 -1.97 -11.38
C GLY A 102 11.72 -2.61 -12.47
N PHE A 103 11.56 -2.15 -13.72
CA PHE A 103 12.23 -2.70 -14.90
C PHE A 103 13.76 -2.73 -14.78
N ALA A 104 14.32 -1.67 -14.20
CA ALA A 104 15.77 -1.53 -14.03
C ALA A 104 16.27 -2.05 -12.67
N SER A 105 15.39 -2.51 -11.78
CA SER A 105 15.78 -3.07 -10.49
C SER A 105 16.59 -4.35 -10.68
N THR A 106 17.66 -4.51 -9.90
CA THR A 106 18.54 -5.70 -9.98
C THR A 106 18.18 -6.78 -8.96
N SER A 107 17.27 -6.47 -8.05
CA SER A 107 16.63 -7.42 -7.14
C SER A 107 15.28 -6.87 -6.68
N TYR A 108 14.50 -7.69 -5.98
CA TYR A 108 13.21 -7.30 -5.42
C TYR A 108 13.31 -6.68 -4.02
N ASN A 109 14.53 -6.40 -3.55
CA ASN A 109 14.73 -5.83 -2.23
C ASN A 109 14.86 -4.31 -2.31
N LEU A 110 14.07 -3.62 -1.48
CA LEU A 110 14.18 -2.20 -1.22
C LEU A 110 14.98 -1.97 0.07
N SER A 111 16.01 -1.13 -0.02
CA SER A 111 16.86 -0.76 1.11
C SER A 111 17.44 0.63 0.92
N SER A 112 17.95 1.23 1.99
CA SER A 112 18.81 2.41 1.86
C SER A 112 20.07 2.06 1.05
N GLY A 113 20.57 3.02 0.27
CA GLY A 113 21.72 2.87 -0.61
C GLY A 113 21.46 2.05 -1.88
N SER A 114 20.21 1.63 -2.14
CA SER A 114 19.82 0.91 -3.35
C SER A 114 18.94 1.79 -4.25
N TYR A 115 19.14 1.72 -5.55
CA TYR A 115 18.25 2.35 -6.54
C TYR A 115 17.07 1.46 -6.93
N ASN A 116 16.97 0.24 -6.38
CA ASN A 116 15.83 -0.62 -6.64
C ASN A 116 14.52 0.10 -6.28
N TYR A 117 13.51 -0.19 -7.07
CA TYR A 117 12.19 0.41 -6.96
C TYR A 117 11.12 -0.55 -7.44
N VAL A 118 9.88 -0.17 -7.17
CA VAL A 118 8.65 -0.90 -7.49
C VAL A 118 7.69 0.08 -8.14
N TYR A 119 7.09 -0.26 -9.29
CA TYR A 119 6.01 0.50 -9.90
C TYR A 119 4.69 0.25 -9.17
N ILE A 120 3.88 1.28 -8.99
CA ILE A 120 2.48 1.10 -8.60
C ILE A 120 1.69 0.65 -9.83
N THR A 121 1.06 -0.52 -9.75
CA THR A 121 0.42 -1.21 -10.88
C THR A 121 -0.89 -1.83 -10.44
N GLY A 122 -1.69 -2.32 -11.39
CA GLY A 122 -2.71 -3.32 -11.09
C GLY A 122 -2.08 -4.70 -10.85
N THR A 123 -2.52 -5.42 -9.82
CA THR A 123 -2.06 -6.78 -9.49
C THR A 123 -3.22 -7.74 -9.19
N THR A 124 -2.95 -9.05 -9.18
CA THR A 124 -3.79 -10.04 -8.49
C THR A 124 -3.45 -10.07 -7.00
N GLN A 125 -4.32 -10.65 -6.17
CA GLN A 125 -4.11 -10.68 -4.73
C GLN A 125 -2.89 -11.51 -4.32
N THR A 126 -2.10 -10.98 -3.39
CA THR A 126 -1.07 -11.69 -2.62
C THR A 126 -1.40 -11.58 -1.12
N PRO A 127 -0.97 -12.55 -0.28
CA PRO A 127 -1.21 -12.46 1.16
C PRO A 127 -0.54 -11.23 1.79
N PRO A 128 -1.20 -10.52 2.72
CA PRO A 128 -0.54 -9.48 3.52
C PRO A 128 0.69 -10.01 4.24
N GLY A 129 1.79 -9.25 4.20
CA GLY A 129 3.06 -9.61 4.82
C GLY A 129 3.87 -10.68 4.07
N SER A 130 3.43 -11.14 2.89
CA SER A 130 4.24 -12.04 2.08
C SER A 130 5.27 -11.27 1.26
N PRO A 131 6.46 -11.85 1.01
CA PRO A 131 7.37 -11.36 -0.02
C PRO A 131 6.73 -11.33 -1.43
N PRO A 132 7.43 -10.75 -2.43
CA PRO A 132 6.94 -10.63 -3.79
C PRO A 132 6.77 -12.00 -4.43
N VAL A 133 5.71 -12.15 -5.23
CA VAL A 133 5.40 -13.38 -5.95
C VAL A 133 5.76 -13.22 -7.43
N GLU A 134 6.58 -14.12 -7.96
CA GLU A 134 7.01 -14.16 -9.35
C GLU A 134 6.05 -15.00 -10.20
N ASP A 135 4.89 -14.48 -10.62
CA ASP A 135 3.86 -15.27 -11.34
C ASP A 135 3.00 -14.49 -12.37
N ASP A 136 3.56 -13.56 -13.18
CA ASP A 136 2.80 -12.79 -14.21
C ASP A 136 1.46 -12.21 -13.70
N ASN A 137 1.49 -11.80 -12.44
CA ASN A 137 0.36 -11.45 -11.62
C ASN A 137 0.11 -9.94 -11.59
N ASN A 138 0.63 -9.22 -12.58
CA ASN A 138 0.53 -7.77 -12.65
C ASN A 138 0.36 -7.26 -14.09
N SER A 139 -0.20 -6.06 -14.15
CA SER A 139 -0.55 -5.35 -15.38
C SER A 139 0.66 -4.89 -16.20
N PHE A 140 1.75 -4.48 -15.54
CA PHE A 140 2.98 -4.06 -16.23
C PHE A 140 3.59 -5.20 -17.04
N GLY A 141 3.81 -6.35 -16.41
CA GLY A 141 4.39 -7.51 -17.08
C GLY A 141 3.52 -8.05 -18.21
N ASP A 142 2.20 -8.04 -18.04
CA ASP A 142 1.23 -8.39 -19.10
C ASP A 142 1.30 -7.42 -20.29
N ALA A 143 1.46 -6.12 -20.01
CA ALA A 143 1.48 -5.09 -21.05
C ALA A 143 2.78 -5.08 -21.88
N ILE A 144 3.94 -5.32 -21.25
CA ILE A 144 5.24 -5.24 -21.93
C ILE A 144 5.88 -6.60 -22.23
N GLY A 145 5.29 -7.70 -21.75
CA GLY A 145 5.79 -9.06 -21.95
C GLY A 145 7.03 -9.40 -21.14
N ILE A 146 7.25 -8.72 -20.01
CA ILE A 146 8.39 -8.95 -19.11
C ILE A 146 7.83 -9.25 -17.70
N PRO A 147 7.91 -10.50 -17.23
CA PRO A 147 7.46 -10.86 -15.89
C PRO A 147 8.15 -9.99 -14.83
N GLY A 148 7.38 -9.53 -13.85
CA GLY A 148 7.87 -8.81 -12.69
C GLY A 148 7.26 -9.39 -11.43
N ALA A 149 8.03 -9.45 -10.35
CA ALA A 149 7.50 -9.91 -9.06
C ALA A 149 6.55 -8.85 -8.49
N ALA A 150 5.42 -9.28 -7.93
CA ALA A 150 4.41 -8.35 -7.44
C ALA A 150 3.87 -8.67 -6.04
N GLU A 151 3.35 -7.64 -5.38
CA GLU A 151 2.60 -7.68 -4.13
C GLU A 151 1.34 -6.80 -4.27
N SER A 152 0.17 -7.28 -3.83
CA SER A 152 -1.05 -6.45 -3.76
C SER A 152 -1.20 -5.76 -2.41
N ALA A 153 -0.97 -6.51 -1.32
CA ALA A 153 -1.18 -6.06 0.04
C ALA A 153 0.04 -5.29 0.56
N ILE A 154 0.33 -4.14 -0.05
CA ILE A 154 1.45 -3.27 0.33
C ILE A 154 1.01 -2.04 1.11
N TRP A 155 -0.29 -1.78 1.29
CA TRP A 155 -0.74 -0.50 1.80
C TRP A 155 -0.97 -0.50 3.30
N THR A 156 -0.61 0.59 3.97
CA THR A 156 -1.05 0.90 5.33
C THR A 156 -1.90 2.16 5.30
N TYR A 157 -2.85 2.28 6.23
CA TYR A 157 -3.75 3.43 6.31
C TYR A 157 -3.69 4.06 7.70
N ASP A 158 -3.42 5.35 7.75
CA ASP A 158 -3.53 6.15 8.97
C ASP A 158 -4.93 6.81 9.03
N PRO A 159 -5.82 6.40 9.97
CA PRO A 159 -7.15 6.99 10.08
C PRO A 159 -7.16 8.43 10.62
N VAL A 160 -6.06 8.93 11.18
CA VAL A 160 -5.91 10.31 11.68
C VAL A 160 -5.59 11.26 10.54
N THR A 161 -4.58 10.93 9.72
CA THR A 161 -4.17 11.79 8.58
C THR A 161 -4.90 11.47 7.29
N ASN A 162 -5.51 10.29 7.21
CA ASN A 162 -6.04 9.66 6.00
C ASN A 162 -4.96 9.27 4.98
N ASP A 163 -3.70 9.17 5.37
CA ASP A 163 -2.64 8.80 4.44
C ASP A 163 -2.60 7.31 4.16
N LEU A 164 -2.24 6.99 2.91
CA LEU A 164 -1.95 5.65 2.41
C LEU A 164 -0.44 5.56 2.19
N SER A 165 0.23 4.69 2.94
CA SER A 165 1.68 4.50 2.84
C SER A 165 2.00 3.10 2.34
N PRO A 166 2.87 2.93 1.32
CA PRO A 166 3.30 1.61 0.89
C PRO A 166 4.33 1.03 1.87
N GLN A 167 4.31 -0.27 1.99
CA GLN A 167 5.24 -1.11 2.71
C GLN A 167 5.42 -2.36 1.87
N TRP A 168 6.51 -2.42 1.12
CA TRP A 168 6.97 -3.60 0.39
C TRP A 168 7.66 -4.56 1.35
N VAL A 169 7.50 -5.86 1.11
CA VAL A 169 8.16 -6.90 1.90
C VAL A 169 9.32 -7.43 1.08
N ASN A 170 10.54 -7.33 1.60
CA ASN A 170 11.70 -7.88 0.90
C ASN A 170 11.64 -9.41 0.86
N VAL A 171 12.46 -10.03 -0.01
CA VAL A 171 12.51 -11.49 -0.20
C VAL A 171 12.83 -12.24 1.11
N ASP A 172 13.57 -11.61 2.02
CA ASP A 172 13.91 -12.15 3.34
C ASP A 172 12.84 -11.91 4.41
N GLY A 173 11.70 -11.31 4.04
CA GLY A 173 10.60 -10.94 4.93
C GLY A 173 10.81 -9.62 5.69
N SER A 174 11.91 -8.89 5.45
CA SER A 174 12.13 -7.60 6.09
C SER A 174 11.25 -6.50 5.50
N THR A 175 10.78 -5.59 6.36
CA THR A 175 9.97 -4.43 5.98
C THR A 175 10.75 -3.16 6.35
N LEU A 176 11.52 -2.63 5.40
CA LEU A 176 12.29 -1.40 5.59
C LEU A 176 11.46 -0.16 5.20
N ALA A 177 11.93 1.03 5.56
CA ALA A 177 11.26 2.28 5.21
C ALA A 177 11.11 2.39 3.68
N ASN A 178 9.92 2.81 3.24
CA ASN A 178 9.58 2.96 1.84
C ASN A 178 9.03 4.35 1.58
N TYR A 179 9.26 4.84 0.37
CA TYR A 179 8.91 6.20 -0.03
C TYR A 179 8.23 6.17 -1.39
N LEU A 180 7.11 6.89 -1.51
CA LEU A 180 6.50 7.15 -2.81
C LEU A 180 7.25 8.27 -3.52
N ILE A 181 7.52 8.05 -4.79
CA ILE A 181 8.13 9.02 -5.70
C ILE A 181 7.22 9.14 -6.91
N TYR A 182 7.10 10.36 -7.44
CA TYR A 182 6.46 10.59 -8.72
C TYR A 182 7.51 10.67 -9.82
N ALA A 183 7.63 9.62 -10.65
CA ALA A 183 8.42 9.67 -11.88
C ALA A 183 7.62 10.43 -12.95
N ASN A 184 7.55 11.75 -12.79
CA ASN A 184 6.71 12.68 -13.56
C ASN A 184 7.37 13.15 -14.88
N ASP A 185 8.18 12.28 -15.48
CA ASP A 185 8.84 12.49 -16.76
C ASP A 185 8.06 11.78 -17.89
N PHE A 186 8.76 11.24 -18.90
CA PHE A 186 8.13 10.45 -19.96
C PHE A 186 7.46 9.17 -19.47
N ASN A 187 7.86 8.61 -18.32
CA ASN A 187 7.25 7.40 -17.79
C ASN A 187 5.89 7.69 -17.14
N ASN A 188 5.78 8.83 -16.46
CA ASN A 188 4.59 9.25 -15.74
C ASN A 188 4.04 8.12 -14.86
N ALA A 189 4.80 7.74 -13.84
CA ALA A 189 4.55 6.57 -12.98
C ALA A 189 4.73 6.92 -11.50
N PHE A 190 3.92 6.31 -10.64
CA PHE A 190 4.20 6.27 -9.21
C PHE A 190 5.09 5.07 -8.90
N ILE A 191 6.10 5.31 -8.07
CA ILE A 191 7.04 4.27 -7.68
C ILE A 191 7.25 4.26 -6.17
N VAL A 192 7.64 3.12 -5.64
CA VAL A 192 8.11 2.92 -4.27
C VAL A 192 9.60 2.63 -4.30
N THR A 193 10.38 3.27 -3.44
CA THR A 193 11.81 2.98 -3.26
C THR A 193 12.20 3.00 -1.79
N GLY A 194 13.29 2.30 -1.45
CA GLY A 194 13.94 2.37 -0.14
C GLY A 194 14.87 3.59 0.02
N ASP A 195 15.31 4.20 -1.09
CA ASP A 195 16.22 5.35 -1.06
C ASP A 195 15.92 6.37 -2.19
N PRO A 196 15.11 7.40 -1.91
CA PRO A 196 14.82 8.47 -2.84
C PRO A 196 16.05 9.19 -3.40
N VAL A 197 17.12 9.30 -2.60
CA VAL A 197 18.32 10.01 -3.01
C VAL A 197 19.09 9.16 -4.02
N THR A 198 19.40 7.91 -3.67
CA THR A 198 20.09 6.99 -4.59
C THR A 198 19.30 6.76 -5.87
N PHE A 199 17.97 6.66 -5.78
CA PHE A 199 17.11 6.55 -6.97
C PHE A 199 17.28 7.75 -7.91
N ARG A 200 17.17 8.98 -7.39
CA ARG A 200 17.31 10.22 -8.20
C ARG A 200 18.72 10.37 -8.79
N GLU A 201 19.75 10.06 -8.02
CA GLU A 201 21.14 10.10 -8.51
C GLU A 201 21.36 9.12 -9.66
N THR A 202 20.71 7.95 -9.61
CA THR A 202 20.83 6.91 -10.64
C THR A 202 20.09 7.30 -11.93
N PHE A 203 18.88 7.84 -11.81
CA PHE A 203 18.00 8.11 -12.96
C PHE A 203 18.00 9.58 -13.43
N GLY A 204 18.70 10.47 -12.73
CA GLY A 204 19.08 11.80 -13.23
C GLY A 204 17.98 12.86 -13.29
N ALA A 205 16.88 12.71 -12.53
CA ALA A 205 15.78 13.67 -12.52
C ALA A 205 15.27 13.97 -11.10
N PRO A 206 14.72 15.19 -10.87
CA PRO A 206 14.25 15.64 -9.56
C PRO A 206 12.85 15.06 -9.26
N TYR A 207 12.72 13.74 -9.21
CA TYR A 207 11.46 13.07 -8.95
C TYR A 207 10.97 13.36 -7.52
N PRO A 208 9.88 14.11 -7.31
CA PRO A 208 9.49 14.54 -5.98
C PRO A 208 9.01 13.35 -5.13
N ARG A 209 9.26 13.41 -3.81
CA ARG A 209 8.57 12.54 -2.87
C ARG A 209 7.14 12.99 -2.76
N ILE A 210 6.22 12.03 -2.75
CA ILE A 210 4.80 12.29 -2.67
C ILE A 210 4.17 11.52 -1.51
N ALA A 211 2.99 11.98 -1.11
CA ALA A 211 2.08 11.27 -0.23
C ALA A 211 0.77 10.99 -0.97
N PHE A 212 0.18 9.84 -0.67
CA PHE A 212 -1.17 9.50 -1.06
C PHE A 212 -2.10 9.74 0.11
N THR A 213 -3.13 10.55 -0.08
CA THR A 213 -4.16 10.82 0.93
C THR A 213 -5.52 10.33 0.42
N CYS A 214 -6.20 9.53 1.23
CA CYS A 214 -7.53 9.02 0.98
C CYS A 214 -8.57 10.13 1.19
N VAL A 215 -9.21 10.58 0.11
CA VAL A 215 -10.27 11.59 0.12
C VAL A 215 -11.61 10.94 -0.18
N ALA A 216 -12.61 11.14 0.68
CA ALA A 216 -13.94 10.57 0.48
C ALA A 216 -14.47 10.89 -0.93
N PRO A 217 -15.06 9.92 -1.67
CA PRO A 217 -15.54 10.17 -3.02
C PRO A 217 -16.56 11.30 -3.02
N ASN A 218 -16.60 12.08 -4.10
CA ASN A 218 -17.70 13.00 -4.32
C ASN A 218 -18.96 12.16 -4.62
N ASP A 219 -19.65 11.75 -3.55
CA ASP A 219 -21.02 11.30 -3.66
C ASP A 219 -21.80 12.53 -4.14
N THR A 220 -22.03 12.64 -5.45
CA THR A 220 -23.12 13.50 -5.94
C THR A 220 -24.33 13.09 -5.13
N GLN A 221 -24.81 13.98 -4.26
CA GLN A 221 -25.97 13.78 -3.39
C GLN A 221 -27.00 12.91 -4.11
N GLY A 222 -27.22 11.70 -3.60
CA GLY A 222 -28.40 10.93 -3.97
C GLY A 222 -29.65 11.80 -3.72
N PRO A 223 -30.71 11.65 -4.52
CA PRO A 223 -31.83 12.59 -4.51
C PRO A 223 -32.45 12.64 -3.11
N LEU A 224 -32.70 13.88 -2.65
CA LEU A 224 -33.52 14.21 -1.48
C LEU A 224 -34.91 13.59 -1.56
#